data_AF-A0A8J4A004-F1
#
_entry.id   AF-A0A8J4A004-F1
#
_cell.length_a   1.000
_cell.length_b   1.000
_cell.length_c   1.000
_cell.angle_alpha   90.00
_cell.angle_beta   90.00
_cell.angle_gamma   90.00
#
_symmetry.space_group_name_H-M   'P 1'
#
loop_
_entity.id
_entity.type
_entity.pdbx_description
1 polymer ?
#
loop_
_entity_poly.entity_id
_entity_poly.type
_entity_poly.pdbx_seq_one_letter_code
_entity_poly.pdbx_strand_id
1 'polypeptide(L)'
;MTNTSRIRTTLRRLAVVATAAAALLGVTATSAWALNHNTYNKLKSADVRQYCTDMKSEDPAEGARAQLWTCSGASQQQFILVVASGPVPGLETIRSKSARKCLTVTGTTAGSGVVQHECYSGPVPNPTGSFTHAENWDLRTTGEIVNQLTGMCLDTTSNRKGAPLMVWPCNGNISQRWYF
;
A
#
# COMPACT_ATOMS: atom_id res chain seq x y z
N MET A 1 86.93 25.35 -29.00
CA MET A 1 86.61 24.42 -30.10
C MET A 1 85.36 23.66 -29.65
N THR A 2 84.17 24.05 -30.09
CA THR A 2 83.40 23.41 -31.19
C THR A 2 83.14 21.92 -30.87
N ASN A 3 81.94 21.34 -30.96
CA ASN A 3 80.90 21.55 -31.95
C ASN A 3 79.59 20.86 -31.49
N THR A 4 78.48 21.53 -31.81
CA THR A 4 77.09 21.09 -31.99
C THR A 4 76.86 19.63 -32.40
N SER A 5 75.77 19.02 -31.89
CA SER A 5 74.75 18.36 -32.74
C SER A 5 73.52 17.93 -31.94
N ARG A 6 72.34 18.37 -32.40
CA ARG A 6 71.01 17.88 -32.01
C ARG A 6 70.70 16.64 -32.82
N ILE A 7 70.13 15.60 -32.21
CA ILE A 7 69.30 14.62 -32.93
C ILE A 7 68.01 14.41 -32.13
N ARG A 8 66.89 14.78 -32.78
CA ARG A 8 65.53 14.40 -32.38
C ARG A 8 65.26 13.02 -32.95
N THR A 9 64.78 12.10 -32.12
CA THR A 9 64.15 10.87 -32.59
C THR A 9 62.92 10.60 -31.73
N THR A 10 61.77 10.90 -32.32
CA THR A 10 60.44 10.42 -31.93
C THR A 10 60.42 8.89 -31.85
N LEU A 11 59.69 8.29 -30.90
CA LEU A 11 58.87 7.11 -31.16
C LEU A 11 57.91 6.77 -30.00
N ARG A 12 56.62 6.83 -30.37
CA ARG A 12 55.44 6.06 -29.93
C ARG A 12 55.02 6.08 -28.45
N ARG A 13 54.01 6.93 -28.21
CA ARG A 13 53.02 6.75 -27.15
C ARG A 13 52.32 5.39 -27.33
N LEU A 14 52.49 4.48 -26.38
CA LEU A 14 51.56 3.38 -26.17
C LEU A 14 50.44 3.93 -25.29
N ALA A 15 49.30 4.25 -25.91
CA ALA A 15 48.06 4.48 -25.18
C ALA A 15 47.54 3.11 -24.71
N VAL A 16 47.67 2.82 -23.41
CA VAL A 16 46.89 1.75 -22.80
C VAL A 16 45.47 2.28 -22.67
N VAL A 17 44.61 1.86 -23.60
CA VAL A 17 43.17 2.05 -23.46
C VAL A 17 42.70 1.04 -22.41
N ALA A 18 42.61 1.48 -21.16
CA ALA A 18 41.91 0.72 -20.14
C ALA A 18 40.39 0.91 -20.37
N THR A 19 39.78 0.02 -21.15
CA THR A 19 38.32 -0.12 -21.17
C THR A 19 37.86 -0.76 -19.86
N ALA A 20 37.68 0.06 -18.83
CA ALA A 20 36.84 -0.33 -17.72
C ALA A 20 35.38 -0.23 -18.18
N ALA A 21 34.86 -1.32 -18.77
CA ALA A 21 33.43 -1.49 -18.93
C ALA A 21 32.83 -1.72 -17.53
N ALA A 22 32.50 -0.63 -16.83
CA ALA A 22 31.61 -0.70 -15.69
C ALA A 22 30.24 -1.08 -16.24
N ALA A 23 29.95 -2.37 -16.29
CA ALA A 23 28.59 -2.86 -16.41
C ALA A 23 27.85 -2.41 -15.14
N LEU A 24 27.29 -1.20 -15.19
CA LEU A 24 26.20 -0.82 -14.30
C LEU A 24 25.04 -1.74 -14.66
N LEU A 25 25.03 -2.93 -14.06
CA LEU A 25 23.80 -3.66 -13.83
C LEU A 25 22.98 -2.79 -12.88
N GLY A 26 22.35 -1.77 -13.43
CA GLY A 26 21.22 -1.09 -12.83
C GLY A 26 20.09 -2.10 -12.78
N VAL A 27 20.19 -3.06 -11.87
CA VAL A 27 19.02 -3.75 -11.36
C VAL A 27 18.26 -2.67 -10.62
N THR A 28 17.34 -2.01 -11.30
CA THR A 28 16.28 -1.30 -10.61
C THR A 28 15.57 -2.38 -9.81
N ALA A 29 15.88 -2.45 -8.52
CA ALA A 29 15.06 -3.20 -7.58
C ALA A 29 13.69 -2.51 -7.62
N THR A 30 12.81 -2.95 -8.51
CA THR A 30 11.40 -2.67 -8.37
C THR A 30 11.01 -3.41 -7.10
N SER A 31 10.85 -2.67 -6.01
CA SER A 31 10.30 -3.23 -4.79
C SER A 31 9.01 -3.93 -5.18
N ALA A 32 8.92 -5.25 -4.96
CA ALA A 32 7.72 -6.06 -5.20
C ALA A 32 6.52 -5.66 -4.30
N TRP A 33 6.63 -4.48 -3.66
CA TRP A 33 5.66 -3.81 -2.82
C TRP A 33 5.14 -2.51 -3.43
N ALA A 34 5.50 -2.19 -4.69
CA ALA A 34 4.94 -1.02 -5.34
C ALA A 34 3.40 -1.14 -5.32
N LEU A 35 2.75 -0.30 -4.52
CA LEU A 35 1.30 -0.23 -4.43
C LEU A 35 0.74 -0.07 -5.84
N ASN A 36 -0.21 -0.92 -6.21
CA ASN A 36 -0.80 -0.88 -7.53
C ASN A 36 -2.14 -0.13 -7.48
N HIS A 37 -2.15 1.10 -8.00
CA HIS A 37 -3.33 1.96 -8.06
C HIS A 37 -4.19 1.78 -9.31
N ASN A 38 -3.80 0.88 -10.23
CA ASN A 38 -4.41 0.75 -11.55
C ASN A 38 -5.21 -0.56 -11.72
N THR A 39 -5.13 -1.47 -10.75
CA THR A 39 -5.76 -2.79 -10.86
C THR A 39 -6.44 -3.17 -9.55
N TYR A 40 -7.46 -4.00 -9.67
CA TYR A 40 -8.11 -4.58 -8.51
C TYR A 40 -7.36 -5.84 -8.05
N ASN A 41 -6.94 -5.84 -6.80
CA ASN A 41 -6.21 -6.93 -6.15
C ASN A 41 -6.95 -7.40 -4.89
N LYS A 42 -6.50 -8.50 -4.29
CA LYS A 42 -7.12 -9.04 -3.08
C LYS A 42 -6.34 -8.54 -1.89
N LEU A 43 -7.00 -7.87 -0.96
CA LEU A 43 -6.39 -7.57 0.33
C LEU A 43 -6.44 -8.83 1.20
N LYS A 44 -5.29 -9.43 1.50
CA LYS A 44 -5.18 -10.70 2.22
C LYS A 44 -4.57 -10.50 3.59
N SER A 45 -5.12 -11.16 4.60
CA SER A 45 -4.49 -11.26 5.92
C SER A 45 -3.23 -12.12 5.83
N ALA A 46 -2.18 -11.75 6.55
CA ALA A 46 -0.95 -12.52 6.62
C ALA A 46 -1.00 -13.72 7.58
N ASP A 47 -2.15 -13.98 8.24
CA ASP A 47 -2.37 -15.24 8.96
C ASP A 47 -2.15 -16.44 8.04
N VAL A 48 -1.81 -17.59 8.61
CA VAL A 48 -1.53 -18.84 7.87
C VAL A 48 -2.65 -19.28 6.93
N ARG A 49 -3.91 -18.88 7.19
CA ARG A 49 -5.05 -19.18 6.31
C ARG A 49 -5.16 -18.25 5.10
N GLN A 50 -4.49 -17.10 5.15
CA GLN A 50 -4.44 -16.11 4.08
C GLN A 50 -5.82 -15.72 3.53
N TYR A 51 -6.79 -15.56 4.44
CA TYR A 51 -8.14 -15.14 4.06
C TYR A 51 -8.12 -13.74 3.45
N CYS A 52 -9.03 -13.54 2.51
CA CYS A 52 -9.23 -12.27 1.84
C CYS A 52 -10.18 -11.41 2.67
N THR A 53 -9.95 -10.09 2.66
CA THR A 53 -10.98 -9.11 2.97
C THR A 53 -12.13 -9.31 1.98
N ASP A 54 -13.35 -9.31 2.51
CA ASP A 54 -14.58 -9.64 1.81
C ASP A 54 -15.68 -8.69 2.29
N MET A 55 -16.36 -8.02 1.36
CA MET A 55 -17.58 -7.30 1.70
C MET A 55 -18.73 -8.30 1.82
N LYS A 56 -19.26 -8.43 3.04
CA LYS A 56 -20.18 -9.51 3.38
C LYS A 56 -21.37 -9.55 2.42
N SER A 57 -21.58 -10.73 1.83
CA SER A 57 -22.75 -11.04 0.98
C SER A 57 -22.88 -10.18 -0.27
N GLU A 58 -21.79 -9.54 -0.74
CA GLU A 58 -21.84 -8.61 -1.88
C GLU A 58 -22.81 -7.43 -1.67
N ASP A 59 -23.21 -7.17 -0.42
CA ASP A 59 -24.17 -6.14 -0.08
C ASP A 59 -23.61 -4.77 -0.49
N PRO A 60 -24.26 -4.00 -1.40
CA PRO A 60 -23.78 -2.70 -1.83
C PRO A 60 -24.15 -1.57 -0.86
N ALA A 61 -24.89 -1.85 0.21
CA ALA A 61 -25.36 -0.84 1.15
C ALA A 61 -24.21 -0.14 1.90
N GLU A 62 -24.45 1.10 2.32
CA GLU A 62 -23.62 1.76 3.33
C GLU A 62 -23.60 0.93 4.62
N GLY A 63 -22.44 0.79 5.24
CA GLY A 63 -22.33 0.05 6.50
C GLY A 63 -22.26 -1.47 6.35
N ALA A 64 -22.31 -2.01 5.11
CA ALA A 64 -22.02 -3.43 4.91
C ALA A 64 -20.62 -3.74 5.45
N ARG A 65 -20.51 -4.73 6.34
CA ARG A 65 -19.26 -5.00 7.06
C ARG A 65 -18.22 -5.69 6.19
N ALA A 66 -16.95 -5.36 6.41
CA ALA A 66 -15.83 -6.16 5.93
C ALA A 66 -15.60 -7.36 6.85
N GLN A 67 -15.18 -8.49 6.26
CA GLN A 67 -14.90 -9.73 6.97
C GLN A 67 -13.75 -10.51 6.33
N LEU A 68 -13.20 -11.48 7.06
CA LEU A 68 -12.34 -12.51 6.47
C LEU A 68 -13.17 -13.55 5.73
N TRP A 69 -12.76 -13.92 4.53
CA TRP A 69 -13.37 -15.04 3.80
C TRP A 69 -12.37 -15.84 2.98
N THR A 70 -12.77 -17.06 2.61
CA THR A 70 -12.01 -17.87 1.65
C THR A 70 -11.88 -17.08 0.35
N CYS A 71 -10.63 -16.93 -0.12
CA CYS A 71 -10.35 -16.19 -1.33
C CYS A 71 -10.97 -16.84 -2.57
N SER A 72 -11.66 -16.03 -3.39
CA SER A 72 -12.28 -16.39 -4.66
C SER A 72 -12.02 -15.29 -5.70
N GLY A 73 -12.57 -15.40 -6.92
CA GLY A 73 -12.49 -14.33 -7.93
C GLY A 73 -13.59 -13.26 -7.81
N ALA A 74 -14.39 -13.31 -6.74
CA ALA A 74 -15.60 -12.51 -6.63
C ALA A 74 -15.30 -11.03 -6.35
N SER A 75 -16.19 -10.13 -6.81
CA SER A 75 -15.94 -8.68 -6.85
C SER A 75 -15.87 -8.03 -5.46
N GLN A 76 -16.56 -8.57 -4.48
CA GLN A 76 -16.52 -8.17 -3.06
C GLN A 76 -15.20 -8.47 -2.35
N GLN A 77 -14.29 -9.21 -3.00
CA GLN A 77 -12.94 -9.50 -2.50
C GLN A 77 -11.85 -8.78 -3.30
N GLN A 78 -12.25 -7.89 -4.20
CA GLN A 78 -11.36 -7.17 -5.10
C GLN A 78 -11.38 -5.69 -4.75
N PHE A 79 -10.20 -5.13 -4.48
CA PHE A 79 -10.01 -3.77 -4.01
C PHE A 79 -8.96 -3.05 -4.85
N ILE A 80 -9.17 -1.77 -5.07
CA ILE A 80 -8.22 -0.87 -5.73
C ILE A 80 -7.77 0.20 -4.75
N LEU A 81 -6.51 0.56 -4.83
CA LEU A 81 -5.95 1.69 -4.10
C LEU A 81 -6.16 2.96 -4.91
N VAL A 82 -6.67 4.00 -4.25
CA VAL A 82 -6.84 5.32 -4.84
C VAL A 82 -6.29 6.34 -3.86
N VAL A 83 -5.34 7.17 -4.32
CA VAL A 83 -4.72 8.23 -3.52
C VAL A 83 -5.81 9.04 -2.83
N ALA A 84 -5.75 9.09 -1.51
CA ALA A 84 -6.68 9.85 -0.71
C ALA A 84 -6.45 11.35 -0.93
N SER A 85 -7.54 12.12 -1.01
CA SER A 85 -7.44 13.57 -0.94
C SER A 85 -7.40 14.02 0.52
N GLY A 86 -6.59 15.05 0.81
CA GLY A 86 -6.48 15.57 2.16
C GLY A 86 -5.16 16.29 2.42
N PRO A 87 -4.99 16.84 3.63
CA PRO A 87 -3.78 17.58 4.01
C PRO A 87 -2.57 16.67 4.27
N VAL A 88 -2.79 15.37 4.47
CA VAL A 88 -1.72 14.40 4.75
C VAL A 88 -1.37 13.65 3.46
N PRO A 89 -0.17 13.85 2.90
CA PRO A 89 0.26 13.13 1.70
C PRO A 89 0.54 11.66 2.00
N GLY A 90 0.48 10.81 0.97
CA GLY A 90 0.85 9.39 1.04
C GLY A 90 -0.23 8.47 1.61
N LEU A 91 -1.45 8.97 1.82
CA LEU A 91 -2.58 8.16 2.25
C LEU A 91 -3.36 7.62 1.05
N GLU A 92 -3.99 6.47 1.25
CA GLU A 92 -4.80 5.77 0.27
C GLU A 92 -6.22 5.57 0.79
N THR A 93 -7.17 5.51 -0.13
CA THR A 93 -8.45 4.85 0.10
C THR A 93 -8.39 3.44 -0.48
N ILE A 94 -9.02 2.48 0.19
CA ILE A 94 -9.12 1.09 -0.27
C ILE A 94 -10.55 0.87 -0.75
N ARG A 95 -10.76 0.87 -2.06
CA ARG A 95 -12.08 0.89 -2.69
C ARG A 95 -12.49 -0.48 -3.23
N SER A 96 -13.64 -0.98 -2.81
CA SER A 96 -14.21 -2.24 -3.30
C SER A 96 -14.58 -2.17 -4.79
N LYS A 97 -14.46 -3.29 -5.49
CA LYS A 97 -14.93 -3.42 -6.88
C LYS A 97 -16.45 -3.55 -6.96
N SER A 98 -17.06 -4.31 -6.04
CA SER A 98 -18.49 -4.62 -6.03
C SER A 98 -19.38 -3.38 -5.88
N ALA A 99 -19.09 -2.54 -4.89
CA ALA A 99 -19.92 -1.38 -4.56
C ALA A 99 -19.27 -0.04 -4.94
N ARG A 100 -17.98 -0.05 -5.34
CA ARG A 100 -17.20 1.16 -5.63
C ARG A 100 -17.11 2.12 -4.42
N LYS A 101 -17.24 1.54 -3.21
CA LYS A 101 -17.19 2.19 -1.89
C LYS A 101 -15.89 1.88 -1.17
N CYS A 102 -15.51 2.74 -0.25
CA CYS A 102 -14.25 2.69 0.47
C CYS A 102 -14.38 1.92 1.78
N LEU A 103 -13.31 1.23 2.20
CA LEU A 103 -13.20 0.67 3.55
C LEU A 103 -13.09 1.83 4.55
N THR A 104 -14.06 1.90 5.45
CA THR A 104 -14.28 3.04 6.35
C THR A 104 -14.45 2.55 7.78
N VAL A 105 -13.79 3.23 8.72
CA VAL A 105 -13.93 2.95 10.15
C VAL A 105 -15.21 3.59 10.70
N THR A 106 -15.92 2.87 11.56
CA THR A 106 -17.23 3.28 12.11
C THR A 106 -17.16 4.08 13.42
N GLY A 107 -15.98 4.26 14.01
CA GLY A 107 -15.79 4.91 15.29
C GLY A 107 -14.31 5.15 15.63
N THR A 108 -14.03 5.77 16.77
CA THR A 108 -12.67 6.16 17.18
C THR A 108 -12.07 5.31 18.30
N THR A 109 -12.79 4.31 18.78
CA THR A 109 -12.35 3.43 19.87
C THR A 109 -11.82 2.10 19.34
N ALA A 110 -10.95 1.44 20.12
CA ALA A 110 -10.46 0.10 19.81
C ALA A 110 -11.65 -0.88 19.67
N GLY A 111 -11.63 -1.66 18.60
CA GLY A 111 -12.72 -2.57 18.24
C GLY A 111 -13.81 -1.93 17.36
N SER A 112 -13.69 -0.64 17.01
CA SER A 112 -14.58 -0.03 16.01
C SER A 112 -14.52 -0.81 14.70
N GLY A 113 -15.68 -1.12 14.13
CA GLY A 113 -15.78 -1.97 12.94
C GLY A 113 -15.32 -1.25 11.68
N VAL A 114 -14.94 -2.05 10.68
CA VAL A 114 -14.66 -1.57 9.32
C VAL A 114 -15.77 -2.02 8.38
N VAL A 115 -16.35 -1.06 7.67
CA VAL A 115 -17.45 -1.24 6.73
C VAL A 115 -17.08 -0.69 5.37
N GLN A 116 -17.91 -0.89 4.36
CA GLN A 116 -17.86 -0.04 3.18
C GLN A 116 -18.72 1.21 3.39
N HIS A 117 -18.22 2.35 2.94
CA HIS A 117 -18.98 3.59 2.87
C HIS A 117 -18.66 4.36 1.58
N GLU A 118 -19.52 5.30 1.16
CA GLU A 118 -19.15 6.27 0.11
C GLU A 118 -17.73 6.83 0.35
N CYS A 119 -16.94 6.85 -0.72
CA CYS A 119 -15.59 7.40 -0.68
C CYS A 119 -15.68 8.93 -0.62
N TYR A 120 -15.21 9.54 0.46
CA TYR A 120 -15.13 10.98 0.53
C TYR A 120 -13.89 11.45 -0.24
N SER A 121 -14.10 12.08 -1.39
CA SER A 121 -13.04 12.73 -2.16
C SER A 121 -13.24 14.25 -2.17
N GLY A 122 -12.60 15.00 -1.26
CA GLY A 122 -12.49 16.46 -1.39
C GLY A 122 -12.14 17.23 -0.10
N PRO A 123 -11.69 18.49 -0.20
CA PRO A 123 -11.56 19.41 0.93
C PRO A 123 -12.95 19.89 1.37
N VAL A 124 -13.70 19.03 2.06
CA VAL A 124 -15.00 19.38 2.65
C VAL A 124 -14.79 19.49 4.16
N PRO A 125 -15.03 20.65 4.79
CA PRO A 125 -15.35 20.65 6.21
C PRO A 125 -16.66 19.89 6.30
N ASN A 126 -16.60 18.65 6.78
CA ASN A 126 -17.78 17.88 7.14
C ASN A 126 -18.72 18.83 7.90
N PRO A 127 -19.90 19.22 7.34
CA PRO A 127 -20.76 20.22 7.95
C PRO A 127 -21.36 19.73 9.29
N THR A 128 -21.11 18.47 9.65
CA THR A 128 -21.50 17.84 10.91
C THR A 128 -20.31 17.48 11.83
N GLY A 129 -19.06 17.68 11.38
CA GLY A 129 -17.85 17.45 12.16
C GLY A 129 -17.51 16.00 12.53
N SER A 130 -18.36 15.03 12.23
CA SER A 130 -18.15 13.65 12.68
C SER A 130 -17.52 12.80 11.58
N PHE A 131 -16.20 12.55 11.69
CA PHE A 131 -15.38 11.61 10.89
C PHE A 131 -14.81 12.08 9.55
N THR A 132 -14.08 13.21 9.51
CA THR A 132 -13.21 13.48 8.35
C THR A 132 -12.10 12.41 8.26
N HIS A 133 -11.97 11.72 7.11
CA HIS A 133 -10.89 10.78 6.79
C HIS A 133 -10.93 9.39 7.47
N ALA A 134 -12.10 8.91 7.87
CA ALA A 134 -12.26 7.54 8.40
C ALA A 134 -11.95 6.43 7.37
N GLU A 135 -11.90 6.79 6.10
CA GLU A 135 -11.63 5.98 4.92
C GLU A 135 -10.18 6.08 4.41
N ASN A 136 -9.35 6.91 5.06
CA ASN A 136 -7.96 7.12 4.69
C ASN A 136 -7.03 6.19 5.47
N TRP A 137 -6.11 5.55 4.75
CA TRP A 137 -5.22 4.52 5.27
C TRP A 137 -3.77 4.79 4.85
N ASP A 138 -2.86 4.70 5.82
CA ASP A 138 -1.40 4.63 5.63
C ASP A 138 -1.00 3.17 5.46
N LEU A 139 -0.57 2.79 4.25
CA LEU A 139 -0.13 1.43 3.93
C LEU A 139 1.38 1.34 4.14
N ARG A 140 1.79 0.70 5.23
CA ARG A 140 3.19 0.61 5.63
C ARG A 140 3.87 -0.60 5.00
N THR A 141 5.17 -0.47 4.77
CA THR A 141 6.03 -1.56 4.29
C THR A 141 6.13 -2.73 5.26
N THR A 142 5.75 -2.55 6.52
CA THR A 142 5.63 -3.60 7.53
C THR A 142 4.40 -4.49 7.35
N GLY A 143 3.49 -4.16 6.42
CA GLY A 143 2.20 -4.82 6.23
C GLY A 143 1.09 -4.28 7.14
N GLU A 144 1.39 -3.27 7.97
CA GLU A 144 0.36 -2.53 8.71
C GLU A 144 -0.41 -1.60 7.78
N ILE A 145 -1.73 -1.56 7.96
CA ILE A 145 -2.60 -0.59 7.30
C ILE A 145 -3.21 0.25 8.41
N VAL A 146 -2.75 1.49 8.56
CA VAL A 146 -3.07 2.36 9.70
C VAL A 146 -4.11 3.39 9.28
N ASN A 147 -5.21 3.46 10.02
CA ASN A 147 -6.26 4.43 9.74
C ASN A 147 -5.84 5.83 10.18
N GLN A 148 -6.01 6.84 9.31
CA GLN A 148 -5.64 8.22 9.60
C GLN A 148 -6.40 8.81 10.80
N LEU A 149 -7.70 8.56 10.87
CA LEU A 149 -8.57 9.14 11.91
C LEU A 149 -8.24 8.59 13.30
N THR A 150 -8.00 7.29 13.43
CA THR A 150 -7.84 6.62 14.73
C THR A 150 -6.39 6.40 15.13
N GLY A 151 -5.44 6.42 14.17
CA GLY A 151 -4.06 5.99 14.38
C GLY A 151 -3.91 4.49 14.67
N MET A 152 -4.99 3.72 14.53
CA MET A 152 -5.05 2.29 14.82
C MET A 152 -4.89 1.45 13.54
N CYS A 153 -4.46 0.21 13.70
CA CYS A 153 -4.21 -0.71 12.61
C CYS A 153 -5.50 -1.44 12.21
N LEU A 154 -5.67 -1.70 10.92
CA LEU A 154 -6.64 -2.66 10.41
C LEU A 154 -6.35 -4.03 11.02
N ASP A 155 -7.34 -4.58 11.71
CA ASP A 155 -7.23 -5.82 12.47
C ASP A 155 -8.42 -6.74 12.17
N THR A 156 -8.30 -7.98 12.59
CA THR A 156 -9.36 -8.98 12.55
C THR A 156 -9.75 -9.32 13.98
N THR A 157 -11.05 -9.41 14.25
CA THR A 157 -11.55 -9.84 15.57
C THR A 157 -11.13 -11.28 15.95
N SER A 158 -10.81 -12.11 14.95
CA SER A 158 -10.15 -13.40 15.07
C SER A 158 -9.64 -13.88 13.70
N ASN A 159 -8.79 -14.90 13.67
CA ASN A 159 -8.26 -15.46 12.42
C ASN A 159 -9.21 -16.49 11.75
N ARG A 160 -10.49 -16.50 12.12
CA ARG A 160 -11.50 -17.44 11.59
C ARG A 160 -12.21 -16.86 10.38
N LYS A 161 -12.66 -17.74 9.47
CA LYS A 161 -13.55 -17.35 8.38
C LYS A 161 -14.81 -16.67 8.93
N GLY A 162 -15.20 -15.55 8.34
CA GLY A 162 -16.35 -14.73 8.72
C GLY A 162 -16.06 -13.69 9.81
N ALA A 163 -14.87 -13.71 10.41
CA ALA A 163 -14.46 -12.74 11.43
C ALA A 163 -14.57 -11.31 10.88
N PRO A 164 -15.30 -10.40 11.56
CA PRO A 164 -15.30 -8.99 11.21
C PRO A 164 -13.90 -8.37 11.26
N LEU A 165 -13.67 -7.42 10.36
CA LEU A 165 -12.54 -6.49 10.44
C LEU A 165 -12.90 -5.34 11.38
N MET A 166 -11.89 -4.86 12.08
CA MET A 166 -11.97 -3.76 13.05
C MET A 166 -10.70 -2.92 12.98
N VAL A 167 -10.66 -1.83 13.75
CA VAL A 167 -9.40 -1.18 14.10
C VAL A 167 -8.99 -1.52 15.53
N TRP A 168 -7.69 -1.66 15.76
CA TRP A 168 -7.13 -1.93 17.08
C TRP A 168 -5.75 -1.26 17.23
N PRO A 169 -5.31 -0.90 18.46
CA PRO A 169 -3.95 -0.43 18.68
C PRO A 169 -2.92 -1.31 17.97
N CYS A 170 -2.06 -0.67 17.19
CA CYS A 170 -0.99 -1.35 16.47
C CYS A 170 -0.08 -2.07 17.46
N ASN A 171 0.02 -3.39 17.35
CA ASN A 171 0.69 -4.23 18.35
C ASN A 171 1.66 -5.25 17.71
N GLY A 172 1.85 -5.20 16.39
CA GLY A 172 2.76 -6.09 15.69
C GLY A 172 2.23 -7.50 15.43
N ASN A 173 1.01 -7.81 15.85
CA ASN A 173 0.43 -9.14 15.65
C ASN A 173 0.13 -9.43 14.17
N ILE A 174 0.15 -10.71 13.82
CA ILE A 174 -0.12 -11.17 12.44
C ILE A 174 -1.54 -10.84 11.97
N SER A 175 -2.50 -10.67 12.89
CA SER A 175 -3.87 -10.25 12.57
C SER A 175 -3.94 -8.82 12.01
N GLN A 176 -2.89 -8.02 12.21
CA GLN A 176 -2.72 -6.65 11.71
C GLN A 176 -1.75 -6.55 10.53
N ARG A 177 -1.50 -7.68 9.86
CA ARG A 177 -0.57 -7.75 8.73
C ARG A 177 -1.32 -8.13 7.47
N TRP A 178 -1.10 -7.36 6.42
CA TRP A 178 -1.87 -7.43 5.19
C TRP A 178 -0.99 -7.28 3.96
N TYR A 179 -1.44 -7.84 2.85
CA TYR A 179 -0.78 -7.73 1.55
C TYR A 179 -1.81 -7.78 0.41
N PHE A 180 -1.47 -7.16 -0.73
CA PHE A 180 -2.28 -7.15 -1.96
C PHE A 180 -1.90 -8.27 -2.94
#